data_AF-A0A8C5QFW9-F1
#
_entry.id   AF-A0A8C5QFW9-F1
#
_cell.length_a   1.000
_cell.length_b   1.000
_cell.length_c   1.000
_cell.angle_alpha   90.00
_cell.angle_beta   90.00
_cell.angle_gamma   90.00
#
_symmetry.space_group_name_H-M   'P 1'
#
loop_
_entity.id
_entity.type
_entity.pdbx_description
1 polymer ?
#
loop_
_entity_poly.entity_id
_entity_poly.type
_entity_poly.pdbx_seq_one_letter_code
_entity_poly.pdbx_strand_id
1 'polypeptide(L)'
;MAAAGGAVMSRHEQILILDPPIELKFKGPFTDVVTTNLKLRNPSDRRVCFKVKTTAPRRYCVRPNSGTIDPGSTVTVSVMLQPFEYDPSEKSKHKFMVQTIFAPSNIVDLEAVWKEAKPDDLMDSKLRCVFDMPPEHEKAVHDSNKMFSSMSGPKGGSASMDDTETRKLLEECKRLQSEMIKMSDENQALKDESFRLRKAVTEKSSKAMLREQGNTIPSLVVVIAAIFIGFFLGKFIL
;
A
#
# COMPACT_ATOMS: atom_id res chain seq x y z
N MET A 1 -1.45 -17.75 -47.29
CA MET A 1 -1.43 -18.40 -45.97
C MET A 1 -0.56 -17.56 -45.03
N ALA A 2 -1.13 -16.99 -43.97
CA ALA A 2 -0.54 -16.87 -42.64
C ALA A 2 -1.58 -16.15 -41.76
N ALA A 3 -1.96 -16.83 -40.69
CA ALA A 3 -3.18 -16.61 -39.92
C ALA A 3 -3.19 -15.27 -39.17
N ALA A 4 -4.32 -14.57 -39.26
CA ALA A 4 -4.70 -13.56 -38.30
C ALA A 4 -4.86 -14.24 -36.93
N GLY A 5 -3.98 -13.91 -35.99
CA GLY A 5 -4.07 -14.37 -34.61
C GLY A 5 -5.34 -13.82 -33.96
N GLY A 6 -6.38 -14.64 -33.91
CA GLY A 6 -7.60 -14.36 -33.17
C GLY A 6 -7.31 -14.24 -31.69
N ALA A 7 -7.37 -13.02 -31.17
CA ALA A 7 -7.64 -12.80 -29.76
C ALA A 7 -9.15 -12.92 -29.58
N VAL A 8 -9.61 -14.10 -29.17
CA VAL A 8 -10.98 -14.33 -28.72
C VAL A 8 -11.24 -13.39 -27.53
N MET A 9 -11.91 -12.26 -27.79
CA MET A 9 -12.40 -11.35 -26.76
C MET A 9 -13.83 -11.75 -26.38
N SER A 10 -13.97 -12.90 -25.73
CA SER A 10 -15.23 -13.32 -25.09
C SER A 10 -15.22 -12.89 -23.63
N ARG A 11 -15.12 -11.59 -23.37
CA ARG A 11 -15.39 -11.04 -22.04
C ARG A 11 -16.37 -9.89 -22.21
N HIS A 12 -17.43 -9.92 -21.41
CA HIS A 12 -18.39 -8.84 -21.33
C HIS A 12 -17.66 -7.51 -21.09
N GLU A 13 -18.07 -6.47 -21.81
CA GLU A 13 -17.53 -5.13 -21.64
C GLU A 13 -17.72 -4.67 -20.19
N GLN A 14 -16.71 -4.03 -19.61
CA GLN A 14 -16.74 -3.61 -18.21
C GLN A 14 -17.90 -2.62 -17.97
N ILE A 15 -18.78 -2.96 -17.02
CA ILE A 15 -19.94 -2.13 -16.67
C ILE A 15 -19.58 -0.96 -15.76
N LEU A 16 -18.58 -1.13 -14.89
CA LEU A 16 -18.15 -0.05 -14.00
C LEU A 16 -17.35 1.00 -14.77
N ILE A 17 -17.68 2.26 -14.50
CA ILE A 17 -16.89 3.39 -14.99
C ILE A 17 -15.78 3.64 -13.97
N LEU A 18 -14.53 3.51 -14.43
CA LEU A 18 -13.33 3.73 -13.62
C LEU A 18 -12.80 5.15 -13.84
N ASP A 19 -12.51 5.84 -12.75
CA ASP A 19 -11.84 7.15 -12.77
C ASP A 19 -10.64 7.14 -11.79
N PRO A 20 -9.39 7.13 -12.28
CA PRO A 20 -9.00 7.18 -13.69
C PRO A 20 -9.21 5.83 -14.44
N PRO A 21 -9.43 5.83 -15.78
CA PRO A 21 -9.83 4.62 -16.51
C PRO A 21 -8.68 3.69 -16.91
N ILE A 22 -7.48 4.22 -17.16
CA ILE A 22 -6.36 3.48 -17.80
C ILE A 22 -5.12 3.41 -16.91
N GLU A 23 -4.86 4.45 -16.12
CA GLU A 23 -3.62 4.56 -15.37
C GLU A 23 -3.80 5.19 -13.99
N LEU A 24 -3.12 4.61 -13.00
CA LEU A 24 -3.02 5.13 -11.64
C LEU A 24 -1.65 5.79 -11.47
N LYS A 25 -1.66 7.11 -11.28
CA LYS A 25 -0.45 7.91 -11.05
C LYS A 25 -0.16 7.98 -9.56
N PHE A 26 1.05 7.62 -9.17
CA PHE A 26 1.56 7.78 -7.81
C PHE A 26 2.63 8.85 -7.85
N LYS A 27 2.36 9.97 -7.18
CA LYS A 27 3.29 11.09 -7.09
C LYS A 27 4.22 10.87 -5.90
N GLY A 28 5.52 10.87 -6.15
CA GLY A 28 6.54 10.78 -5.13
C GLY A 28 6.61 12.04 -4.24
N PRO A 29 7.53 12.05 -3.26
CA PRO A 29 8.58 11.06 -3.03
C PRO A 29 8.06 9.70 -2.52
N PHE A 30 8.75 8.62 -2.87
CA PHE A 30 8.39 7.24 -2.49
C PHE A 30 9.05 6.77 -1.19
N THR A 31 9.55 7.72 -0.39
CA THR A 31 10.12 7.51 0.95
C THR A 31 9.04 7.24 2.00
N ASP A 32 7.81 7.66 1.72
CA ASP A 32 6.63 7.48 2.58
C ASP A 32 5.47 6.86 1.79
N VAL A 33 4.38 6.55 2.50
CA VAL A 33 3.19 5.95 1.89
C VAL A 33 2.52 6.96 0.95
N VAL A 34 2.42 6.60 -0.33
CA VAL A 34 1.74 7.41 -1.34
C VAL A 34 0.34 6.84 -1.61
N THR A 35 -0.69 7.68 -1.52
CA THR A 35 -2.07 7.26 -1.74
C THR A 35 -2.65 7.86 -3.01
N THR A 36 -3.20 7.00 -3.87
CA THR A 36 -3.96 7.39 -5.07
C THR A 36 -5.36 6.81 -4.99
N ASN A 37 -6.36 7.60 -5.37
CA ASN A 37 -7.76 7.18 -5.34
C ASN A 37 -8.20 6.67 -6.71
N LEU A 38 -8.92 5.56 -6.71
CA LEU A 38 -9.62 4.98 -7.85
C LEU A 38 -11.11 5.00 -7.56
N LYS A 39 -11.87 5.78 -8.32
CA LYS A 39 -13.34 5.81 -8.20
C LYS A 39 -13.95 4.77 -9.13
N LEU A 40 -14.88 4.00 -8.59
CA LEU A 40 -15.66 2.99 -9.29
C LEU A 40 -17.12 3.43 -9.26
N ARG A 41 -17.67 3.81 -10.41
CA ARG A 41 -19.08 4.21 -10.55
C ARG A 41 -19.88 3.09 -11.22
N ASN A 42 -21.03 2.75 -10.65
CA ASN A 42 -21.98 1.81 -11.23
C ASN A 42 -23.08 2.57 -11.99
N PRO A 43 -23.08 2.60 -13.33
CA PRO A 43 -24.14 3.22 -14.11
C PRO A 43 -25.37 2.31 -14.31
N SER A 44 -25.29 1.04 -13.91
CA SER A 44 -26.38 0.08 -14.13
C SER A 44 -27.48 0.19 -13.08
N ASP A 45 -28.59 -0.49 -13.34
CA ASP A 45 -29.74 -0.69 -12.46
C ASP A 45 -29.59 -1.88 -11.51
N ARG A 46 -28.48 -2.63 -11.62
CA ARG A 46 -28.18 -3.82 -10.80
C ARG A 46 -26.99 -3.57 -9.89
N ARG A 47 -26.96 -4.25 -8.75
CA ARG A 47 -25.80 -4.23 -7.84
C ARG A 47 -24.63 -4.97 -8.51
N VAL A 48 -23.44 -4.41 -8.39
CA VAL A 48 -22.21 -4.99 -8.97
C VAL A 48 -21.21 -5.28 -7.86
N CYS A 49 -20.68 -6.50 -7.81
CA CYS A 49 -19.55 -6.85 -6.95
C CYS A 49 -18.25 -6.46 -7.63
N PHE A 50 -17.27 -5.97 -6.88
CA PHE A 50 -15.93 -5.68 -7.38
C PHE A 50 -14.85 -6.33 -6.51
N LYS A 51 -13.71 -6.63 -7.14
CA LYS A 51 -12.49 -7.12 -6.49
C LYS A 51 -11.27 -6.52 -7.19
N VAL A 52 -10.39 -5.93 -6.40
CA VAL A 52 -9.17 -5.30 -6.89
C VAL A 52 -8.00 -6.26 -6.68
N LYS A 53 -7.30 -6.57 -7.79
CA LYS A 53 -6.12 -7.43 -7.83
C LYS A 53 -4.92 -6.62 -8.33
N THR A 54 -3.72 -6.97 -7.89
CA THR A 54 -2.46 -6.32 -8.32
C THR A 54 -1.39 -7.36 -8.59
N THR A 55 -0.45 -7.04 -9.49
CA THR A 55 0.73 -7.86 -9.75
C THR A 55 1.82 -7.72 -8.68
N ALA A 56 1.67 -6.78 -7.74
CA ALA A 56 2.67 -6.52 -6.69
C ALA A 56 2.03 -6.37 -5.29
N PRO A 57 1.34 -7.40 -4.76
CA PRO A 57 0.58 -7.30 -3.51
C PRO A 57 1.41 -6.91 -2.28
N ARG A 58 2.73 -7.14 -2.30
CA ARG A 58 3.63 -6.71 -1.22
C ARG A 58 3.90 -5.20 -1.20
N ARG A 59 3.80 -4.51 -2.35
CA ARG A 59 4.07 -3.07 -2.47
C ARG A 59 2.82 -2.21 -2.29
N TYR A 60 1.63 -2.80 -2.27
CA TYR A 60 0.38 -2.05 -2.25
C TYR A 60 -0.56 -2.52 -1.15
N CYS A 61 -1.17 -1.56 -0.46
CA CYS A 61 -2.35 -1.78 0.36
C CYS A 61 -3.56 -1.16 -0.37
N VAL A 62 -4.67 -1.90 -0.47
CA VAL A 62 -5.89 -1.43 -1.17
C VAL A 62 -7.05 -1.48 -0.19
N ARG A 63 -7.78 -0.37 -0.04
CA ARG A 63 -8.97 -0.29 0.81
C ARG A 63 -10.10 0.52 0.16
N PRO A 64 -11.32 -0.04 0.07
CA PRO A 64 -11.64 -1.47 0.14
C PRO A 64 -11.00 -2.25 -1.02
N ASN A 65 -10.55 -3.49 -0.78
CA ASN A 65 -10.03 -4.36 -1.85
C ASN A 65 -11.14 -5.13 -2.60
N SER A 66 -12.32 -5.23 -2.01
CA SER A 66 -13.50 -5.88 -2.57
C SER A 66 -14.75 -5.31 -1.89
N GLY A 67 -15.89 -5.47 -2.55
CA GLY A 67 -17.16 -5.01 -2.02
C GLY A 67 -18.26 -5.04 -3.08
N THR A 68 -19.38 -4.41 -2.75
CA THR A 68 -20.52 -4.22 -3.65
C THR A 68 -20.73 -2.73 -3.91
N ILE A 69 -21.25 -2.40 -5.10
CA ILE A 69 -21.65 -1.05 -5.49
C ILE A 69 -23.11 -1.10 -5.92
N ASP A 70 -23.94 -0.34 -5.21
CA ASP A 70 -25.36 -0.21 -5.53
C ASP A 70 -25.60 0.50 -6.88
N PRO A 71 -26.77 0.30 -7.51
CA PRO A 71 -27.15 1.02 -8.71
C PRO A 71 -26.97 2.54 -8.58
N GLY A 72 -26.38 3.18 -9.59
CA GLY A 72 -26.11 4.62 -9.61
C GLY A 72 -25.04 5.12 -8.62
N SER A 73 -24.52 4.26 -7.74
CA SER A 73 -23.61 4.66 -6.67
C SER A 73 -22.14 4.66 -7.13
N THR A 74 -21.29 5.35 -6.35
CA THR A 74 -19.84 5.41 -6.58
C THR A 74 -19.09 5.04 -5.31
N VAL A 75 -18.08 4.18 -5.43
CA VAL A 75 -17.16 3.81 -4.36
C VAL A 75 -15.78 4.34 -4.68
N THR A 76 -15.10 4.90 -3.68
CA THR A 76 -13.70 5.32 -3.80
C THR A 76 -12.80 4.26 -3.17
N VAL A 77 -11.91 3.69 -3.98
CA VAL A 77 -10.88 2.75 -3.56
C VAL A 77 -9.57 3.50 -3.36
N SER A 78 -9.04 3.47 -2.14
CA SER A 78 -7.73 4.02 -1.81
C SER A 78 -6.65 2.98 -2.08
N VAL A 79 -5.75 3.31 -3.00
CA VAL A 79 -4.58 2.50 -3.34
C VAL A 79 -3.35 3.17 -2.72
N MET A 80 -2.80 2.53 -1.69
CA MET A 80 -1.65 3.00 -0.92
C MET A 80 -0.41 2.23 -1.35
N LEU A 81 0.52 2.90 -2.02
CA LEU A 81 1.85 2.41 -2.34
C LEU A 81 2.74 2.51 -1.09
N GLN A 82 3.32 1.38 -0.69
CA GLN A 82 4.27 1.33 0.42
C GLN A 82 5.60 1.96 0.02
N PRO A 83 6.35 2.53 0.98
CA PRO A 83 7.67 3.10 0.73
C PRO A 83 8.62 2.09 0.08
N PHE A 84 9.42 2.56 -0.87
CA PHE A 84 10.47 1.75 -1.49
C PHE A 84 11.55 2.63 -2.12
N GLU A 85 12.72 2.05 -2.35
CA GLU A 85 13.79 2.70 -3.10
C GLU A 85 13.39 2.81 -4.57
N TYR A 86 13.10 4.03 -5.02
CA TYR A 86 12.71 4.30 -6.39
C TYR A 86 13.93 4.42 -7.30
N ASP A 87 14.00 3.56 -8.31
CA ASP A 87 14.98 3.61 -9.38
C ASP A 87 14.31 4.16 -10.67
N PRO A 88 14.69 5.37 -11.15
CA PRO A 88 14.17 5.93 -12.41
C PRO A 88 14.43 5.05 -13.64
N SER A 89 15.44 4.19 -13.60
CA SER A 89 15.73 3.24 -14.68
C SER A 89 14.77 2.05 -14.69
N GLU A 90 14.13 1.75 -13.54
CA GLU A 90 13.10 0.73 -13.41
C GLU A 90 11.76 1.26 -13.96
N LYS A 91 11.46 0.98 -15.23
CA LYS A 91 10.12 1.18 -15.78
C LYS A 91 9.12 0.36 -14.96
N SER A 92 8.31 1.02 -14.14
CA SER A 92 7.38 0.34 -13.25
C SER A 92 6.36 -0.47 -14.06
N LYS A 93 6.36 -1.80 -13.89
CA LYS A 93 5.49 -2.73 -14.66
C LYS A 93 4.23 -3.13 -13.91
N HIS A 94 3.93 -2.49 -12.78
CA HIS A 94 2.79 -2.87 -11.96
C HIS A 94 1.47 -2.63 -12.67
N LYS A 95 0.57 -3.61 -12.53
CA LYS A 95 -0.77 -3.53 -13.06
C LYS A 95 -1.78 -3.79 -11.96
N PHE A 96 -2.84 -3.01 -11.97
CA PHE A 96 -4.05 -3.29 -11.22
C PHE A 96 -5.09 -3.89 -12.15
N MET A 97 -5.96 -4.71 -11.59
CA MET A 97 -7.09 -5.29 -12.28
C MET A 97 -8.31 -5.17 -11.38
N VAL A 98 -9.33 -4.46 -11.87
CA VAL A 98 -10.64 -4.39 -11.25
C VAL A 98 -11.50 -5.45 -11.92
N GLN A 99 -11.78 -6.51 -11.18
CA GLN A 99 -12.64 -7.59 -11.60
C GLN A 99 -14.03 -7.37 -11.02
N THR A 100 -15.06 -7.55 -11.83
CA THR A 100 -16.44 -7.26 -11.48
C THR A 100 -17.38 -8.35 -11.97
N ILE A 101 -18.51 -8.47 -11.29
CA ILE A 101 -19.59 -9.38 -11.65
C ILE A 101 -20.91 -8.80 -11.19
N PHE A 102 -21.99 -9.02 -11.95
CA PHE A 102 -23.32 -8.68 -11.47
C PHE A 102 -23.66 -9.51 -10.24
N ALA A 103 -24.09 -8.82 -9.20
CA ALA A 103 -24.38 -9.47 -7.95
C ALA A 103 -25.75 -10.20 -8.06
N PRO A 104 -25.85 -11.46 -7.62
CA PRO A 104 -27.12 -12.20 -7.67
C PRO A 104 -28.16 -11.59 -6.72
N SER A 105 -29.44 -11.86 -6.93
CA SER A 105 -30.54 -11.25 -6.17
C SER A 105 -30.49 -11.54 -4.66
N ASN A 106 -29.79 -12.60 -4.25
CA ASN A 106 -29.67 -13.15 -2.90
C ASN A 106 -28.24 -13.06 -2.34
N ILE A 107 -27.57 -11.90 -2.42
CA ILE A 107 -26.22 -11.75 -1.85
C ILE A 107 -26.27 -11.90 -0.33
N VAL A 108 -25.90 -13.08 0.16
CA VAL A 108 -25.63 -13.34 1.58
C VAL A 108 -24.12 -13.42 1.83
N ASP A 109 -23.36 -13.93 0.85
CA ASP A 109 -21.91 -14.09 0.94
C ASP A 109 -21.20 -13.69 -0.37
N LEU A 110 -20.30 -12.70 -0.29
CA LEU A 110 -19.48 -12.29 -1.44
C LEU A 110 -18.51 -13.39 -1.88
N GLU A 111 -18.02 -14.24 -0.97
CA GLU A 111 -17.09 -15.31 -1.35
C GLU A 111 -17.76 -16.36 -2.23
N ALA A 112 -18.99 -16.76 -1.91
CA ALA A 112 -19.79 -17.67 -2.73
C ALA A 112 -19.96 -17.15 -4.17
N VAL A 113 -20.25 -15.85 -4.34
CA VAL A 113 -20.39 -15.22 -5.66
C VAL A 113 -19.14 -15.43 -6.51
N TRP A 114 -17.94 -15.28 -5.93
CA TRP A 114 -16.70 -15.48 -6.67
C TRP A 114 -16.37 -16.96 -6.95
N LYS A 115 -16.87 -17.90 -6.15
CA LYS A 115 -16.67 -19.35 -6.33
C LYS A 115 -17.62 -19.92 -7.39
N GLU A 116 -18.84 -19.41 -7.46
CA GLU A 116 -19.88 -19.86 -8.40
C GLU A 116 -19.83 -19.12 -9.75
N ALA A 117 -19.12 -17.98 -9.81
CA ALA A 117 -18.95 -17.18 -11.02
C ALA A 117 -18.33 -17.99 -12.16
N LYS A 118 -19.00 -17.99 -13.32
CA LYS A 118 -18.41 -18.52 -14.56
C LYS A 118 -17.40 -17.51 -15.12
N PRO A 119 -16.34 -17.96 -15.81
CA PRO A 119 -15.39 -17.05 -16.45
C PRO A 119 -16.03 -16.04 -17.41
N ASP A 120 -17.14 -16.42 -18.04
CA ASP A 120 -17.87 -15.56 -18.99
C ASP A 120 -18.64 -14.44 -18.30
N ASP A 121 -19.04 -14.61 -17.03
CA ASP A 121 -19.78 -13.60 -16.26
C ASP A 121 -18.84 -12.54 -15.63
N LEU A 122 -17.53 -12.79 -15.67
CA LEU A 122 -16.52 -11.89 -15.11
C LEU A 122 -16.12 -10.81 -16.11
N MET A 123 -16.18 -9.57 -15.65
CA MET A 123 -15.70 -8.42 -16.41
C MET A 123 -14.42 -7.88 -15.75
N ASP A 124 -13.35 -7.72 -16.53
CA ASP A 124 -12.05 -7.29 -16.02
C ASP A 124 -11.64 -5.97 -16.67
N SER A 125 -11.23 -4.99 -15.86
CA SER A 125 -10.56 -3.76 -16.32
C SER A 125 -9.14 -3.68 -15.77
N LYS A 126 -8.16 -3.38 -16.62
CA LYS A 126 -6.74 -3.35 -16.25
C LYS A 126 -6.20 -1.93 -16.29
N LEU A 127 -5.54 -1.53 -15.21
CA LEU A 127 -4.90 -0.22 -15.06
C LEU A 127 -3.39 -0.39 -14.94
N ARG A 128 -2.64 0.53 -15.54
CA ARG A 128 -1.18 0.61 -15.38
C ARG A 128 -0.84 1.53 -14.23
N CYS A 129 0.22 1.21 -13.47
CA CYS A 129 0.76 2.17 -12.51
C CYS A 129 1.82 3.03 -13.18
N VAL A 130 1.76 4.33 -12.92
CA VAL A 130 2.77 5.29 -13.34
C VAL A 130 3.32 5.97 -12.10
N PHE A 131 4.64 5.96 -11.96
CA PHE A 131 5.33 6.61 -10.85
C PHE A 131 5.92 7.92 -11.36
N ASP A 132 5.53 9.01 -10.73
CA ASP A 132 5.87 10.37 -11.14
C ASP A 132 6.62 11.06 -9.99
N MET A 133 7.86 11.48 -10.23
CA MET A 133 8.66 12.20 -9.23
C MET A 133 8.52 13.70 -9.47
N PRO A 134 8.12 14.49 -8.46
CA PRO A 134 8.06 15.94 -8.60
C PRO A 134 9.47 16.52 -8.84
N PRO A 135 9.62 17.54 -9.71
CA PRO A 135 10.91 18.05 -10.17
C PRO A 135 11.76 18.73 -9.09
N GLU A 136 11.21 19.03 -7.91
CA GLU A 136 11.98 19.58 -6.77
C GLU A 136 13.03 18.62 -6.22
N HIS A 137 12.93 17.31 -6.52
CA HIS A 137 13.87 16.29 -6.04
C HIS A 137 14.90 15.84 -7.10
N GLU A 138 14.92 16.41 -8.31
CA GLU A 138 16.01 16.17 -9.26
C GLU A 138 17.31 16.89 -8.86
N LYS A 139 17.21 17.93 -8.02
CA LYS A 139 18.38 18.74 -7.62
C LYS A 139 19.22 18.15 -6.49
N ALA A 140 18.69 17.19 -5.71
CA ALA A 140 19.43 16.62 -4.58
C ALA A 140 20.36 15.45 -4.95
N VAL A 141 20.21 14.87 -6.14
CA VAL A 141 20.96 13.66 -6.54
C VAL A 141 22.05 13.96 -7.58
N HIS A 142 22.05 15.14 -8.19
CA HIS A 142 23.06 15.52 -9.20
C HIS A 142 24.28 16.27 -8.64
N ASP A 143 24.21 16.81 -7.41
CA ASP A 143 25.32 17.59 -6.84
C ASP A 143 26.35 16.77 -6.05
N SER A 144 26.08 15.50 -5.73
CA SER A 144 27.04 14.65 -5.01
C SER A 144 28.23 14.19 -5.86
N ASN A 145 28.18 14.37 -7.19
CA ASN A 145 29.22 13.89 -8.11
C ASN A 145 29.98 14.99 -8.87
N LYS A 146 29.84 16.27 -8.46
CA LYS A 146 30.58 17.39 -9.06
C LYS A 146 31.34 18.26 -8.04
N MET A 147 31.75 17.67 -6.91
CA MET A 147 32.67 18.33 -5.96
C MET A 147 34.14 17.86 -6.10
N PHE A 148 34.51 17.25 -7.23
CA PHE A 148 35.91 16.94 -7.53
C PHE A 148 36.23 17.19 -9.01
N SER A 149 36.26 18.45 -9.45
CA SER A 149 37.05 18.91 -10.60
C SER A 149 36.67 20.34 -10.99
N SER A 150 37.29 21.35 -10.34
CA SER A 150 37.67 22.61 -10.99
C SER A 150 38.39 23.54 -10.01
N MET A 151 39.64 23.20 -9.69
CA MET A 151 40.64 24.18 -9.27
C MET A 151 41.45 24.55 -10.52
N SER A 152 41.07 25.61 -11.22
CA SER A 152 41.96 26.33 -12.16
C SER A 152 41.36 27.67 -12.62
N GLY A 153 41.78 28.76 -11.98
CA GLY A 153 42.16 30.02 -12.62
C GLY A 153 41.09 30.96 -13.22
N PRO A 154 41.42 32.26 -13.42
CA PRO A 154 40.49 33.36 -13.11
C PRO A 154 40.17 34.35 -14.26
N LYS A 155 39.21 35.25 -13.94
CA LYS A 155 38.93 36.62 -14.43
C LYS A 155 37.77 36.84 -15.42
N GLY A 156 36.87 37.74 -15.02
CA GLY A 156 36.31 38.77 -15.92
C GLY A 156 34.84 39.16 -15.69
N GLY A 157 34.59 40.32 -15.06
CA GLY A 157 33.49 41.22 -15.47
C GLY A 157 32.24 41.36 -14.57
N SER A 158 32.25 42.41 -13.73
CA SER A 158 31.16 43.36 -13.42
C SER A 158 29.76 42.86 -12.97
N ALA A 159 29.43 43.08 -11.69
CA ALA A 159 28.30 43.92 -11.25
C ALA A 159 28.35 44.07 -9.72
N SER A 160 28.48 45.32 -9.26
CA SER A 160 28.36 45.68 -7.85
C SER A 160 26.87 45.60 -7.46
N MET A 161 26.49 44.51 -6.78
CA MET A 161 25.36 44.49 -5.86
C MET A 161 25.91 44.16 -4.47
N ASP A 162 25.37 44.89 -3.51
CA ASP A 162 25.67 44.98 -2.09
C ASP A 162 26.41 43.77 -1.46
N ASP A 163 27.72 43.94 -1.21
CA ASP A 163 28.62 42.98 -0.54
C ASP A 163 28.14 42.65 0.90
N THR A 164 27.27 43.51 1.46
CA THR A 164 26.66 43.33 2.78
C THR A 164 25.49 42.36 2.74
N GLU A 165 24.65 42.41 1.70
CA GLU A 165 23.49 41.53 1.55
C GLU A 165 23.92 40.11 1.18
N THR A 166 24.92 39.96 0.31
CA THR A 166 25.45 38.65 -0.07
C THR A 166 26.11 37.94 1.12
N ARG A 167 26.84 38.65 1.98
CA ARG A 167 27.41 38.09 3.21
C ARG A 167 26.33 37.66 4.20
N LYS A 168 25.28 38.47 4.40
CA LYS A 168 24.13 38.11 5.25
C LYS A 168 23.37 36.89 4.73
N LEU A 169 23.16 36.80 3.42
CA LEU A 169 22.51 35.65 2.79
C LEU A 169 23.34 34.37 2.96
N LEU A 170 24.66 34.47 2.90
CA LEU A 170 25.56 33.33 3.07
C LEU A 170 25.62 32.85 4.52
N GLU A 171 25.60 33.76 5.49
CA GLU A 171 25.45 33.43 6.91
C GLU A 171 24.09 32.79 7.22
N GLU A 172 23.00 33.32 6.65
CA GLU A 172 21.66 32.71 6.77
C GLU A 172 21.60 31.33 6.12
N CYS A 173 22.17 31.15 4.93
CA CYS A 173 22.23 29.83 4.28
C CYS A 173 22.99 28.82 5.16
N LYS A 174 24.08 29.25 5.81
CA LYS A 174 24.86 28.39 6.70
C LYS A 174 24.10 28.06 7.99
N ARG A 175 23.34 29.02 8.54
CA ARG A 175 22.47 28.83 9.70
C ARG A 175 21.34 27.86 9.39
N LEU A 176 20.63 28.08 8.29
CA LEU A 176 19.55 27.21 7.82
C LEU A 176 20.04 25.80 7.49
N GLN A 177 21.24 25.65 6.90
CA GLN A 177 21.85 24.33 6.70
C GLN A 177 22.14 23.62 8.03
N SER A 178 22.64 24.34 9.03
CA SER A 178 22.91 23.79 10.36
C SER A 178 21.61 23.38 11.08
N GLU A 179 20.56 24.18 10.95
CA GLU A 179 19.24 23.87 11.47
C GLU A 179 18.60 22.67 10.75
N MET A 180 18.75 22.56 9.42
CA MET A 180 18.26 21.42 8.65
C MET A 180 18.94 20.11 9.10
N ILE A 181 20.27 20.13 9.31
CA ILE A 181 21.01 18.97 9.81
C ILE A 181 20.51 18.59 11.21
N LYS A 182 20.39 19.57 12.12
CA LYS A 182 19.89 19.33 13.48
C LYS A 182 18.47 18.75 13.48
N MET A 183 17.56 19.32 12.69
CA MET A 183 16.19 18.84 12.56
C MET A 183 16.12 17.44 11.93
N SER A 184 17.02 17.13 10.99
CA SER A 184 17.15 15.79 10.41
C SER A 184 17.62 14.77 11.43
N ASP A 185 18.63 15.11 12.24
CA ASP A 185 19.14 14.26 13.32
C ASP A 185 18.06 14.01 14.39
N GLU A 186 17.31 15.05 14.77
CA GLU A 186 16.19 14.94 15.70
C GLU A 186 15.07 14.06 15.15
N ASN A 187 14.70 14.22 13.87
CA ASN A 187 13.73 13.34 13.21
C ASN A 187 14.19 11.89 13.14
N GLN A 188 15.48 11.66 12.88
CA GLN A 188 16.05 10.32 12.86
C GLN A 188 16.03 9.68 14.25
N ALA A 189 16.40 10.44 15.29
CA ALA A 189 16.36 9.98 16.68
C ALA A 189 14.93 9.64 17.13
N LEU A 190 13.95 10.48 16.78
CA LEU A 190 12.53 10.23 17.06
C LEU A 190 12.01 8.99 16.31
N LYS A 191 12.43 8.80 15.06
CA LYS A 191 12.08 7.62 14.26
C LYS A 191 12.64 6.33 14.88
N ASP A 192 13.87 6.37 15.38
CA ASP A 192 14.50 5.28 16.10
C ASP A 192 13.83 5.00 17.44
N GLU A 193 13.46 6.04 18.20
CA GLU A 193 12.71 5.89 19.46
C GLU A 193 11.32 5.29 19.21
N SER A 194 10.62 5.75 18.17
CA SER A 194 9.31 5.23 17.76
C SER A 194 9.40 3.76 17.34
N PHE A 195 10.47 3.38 16.63
CA PHE A 195 10.74 1.98 16.28
C PHE A 195 11.03 1.13 17.52
N ARG A 196 11.83 1.64 18.47
CA ARG A 196 12.13 0.95 19.75
C ARG A 196 10.88 0.77 20.60
N LEU A 197 10.02 1.80 20.69
CA LEU A 197 8.74 1.70 21.40
C LEU A 197 7.83 0.66 20.74
N ARG A 198 7.70 0.67 19.42
CA ARG A 198 6.92 -0.34 18.68
C ARG A 198 7.46 -1.75 18.93
N LYS A 199 8.78 -1.95 18.90
CA LYS A 199 9.40 -3.24 19.21
C LYS A 199 9.14 -3.67 20.66
N ALA A 200 9.19 -2.75 21.61
CA ALA A 200 8.89 -3.02 23.03
C ALA A 200 7.39 -3.32 23.28
N VAL A 201 6.48 -2.69 22.53
CA VAL A 201 5.04 -3.01 22.57
C VAL A 201 4.77 -4.39 22.00
N THR A 202 5.43 -4.75 20.89
CA THR A 202 5.34 -6.10 20.31
C THR A 202 5.88 -7.17 21.27
N GLU A 203 7.04 -6.96 21.91
CA GLU A 203 7.55 -7.91 22.91
C GLU A 203 6.72 -7.99 24.20
N LYS A 204 6.15 -6.88 24.67
CA LYS A 204 5.21 -6.88 25.81
C LYS A 204 3.90 -7.58 25.44
N SER A 205 3.41 -7.46 24.21
CA SER A 205 2.26 -8.22 23.70
C SER A 205 2.57 -9.72 23.60
N SER A 206 3.80 -10.10 23.20
CA SER A 206 4.22 -11.51 23.17
C SER A 206 4.39 -12.12 24.56
N LYS A 207 4.85 -11.34 25.56
CA LYS A 207 4.95 -11.81 26.96
C LYS A 207 3.62 -11.80 27.72
N ALA A 208 2.68 -10.92 27.37
CA ALA A 208 1.32 -10.94 27.90
C ALA A 208 0.52 -12.15 27.37
N MET A 209 0.77 -12.57 26.12
CA MET A 209 0.11 -13.74 25.54
C MET A 209 0.69 -15.08 26.01
N LEU A 210 1.90 -15.11 26.60
CA LEU A 210 2.50 -16.32 27.18
C LEU A 210 2.30 -16.45 28.71
N ARG A 211 1.68 -15.45 29.36
CA ARG A 211 1.42 -15.42 30.82
C ARG A 211 -0.08 -15.34 31.15
N GLU A 212 -0.92 -15.83 30.25
CA GLU A 212 -2.37 -16.04 30.46
C GLU A 212 -2.79 -17.40 29.87
N GLN A 213 -1.89 -18.40 29.94
CA GLN A 213 -2.21 -19.78 29.58
C GLN A 213 -1.51 -20.78 30.51
N GLY A 214 -1.69 -20.57 31.80
CA GLY A 214 -1.20 -21.49 32.83
C GLY A 214 -1.89 -21.23 34.15
N ASN A 215 -3.13 -21.72 34.30
CA ASN A 215 -3.61 -22.33 35.56
C ASN A 215 -5.09 -22.77 35.63
N THR A 216 -5.89 -22.73 34.57
CA THR A 216 -7.32 -23.15 34.67
C THR A 216 -7.64 -24.54 34.11
N ILE A 217 -6.65 -25.24 33.52
CA ILE A 217 -6.84 -26.55 32.88
C ILE A 217 -6.78 -27.77 33.85
N PRO A 218 -6.10 -27.76 35.02
CA PRO A 218 -6.03 -28.96 35.87
C PRO A 218 -7.39 -29.43 36.42
N SER A 219 -8.29 -28.51 36.77
CA SER A 219 -9.55 -28.85 37.45
C SER A 219 -10.55 -29.54 36.53
N LEU A 220 -10.62 -29.16 35.25
CA LEU A 220 -11.59 -29.74 34.31
C LEU A 220 -11.22 -31.18 33.95
N VAL A 221 -9.92 -31.45 33.77
CA VAL A 221 -9.42 -32.79 33.44
C VAL A 221 -9.66 -33.76 34.60
N VAL A 222 -9.49 -33.32 35.84
CA VAL A 222 -9.78 -34.13 37.04
C VAL A 222 -11.27 -34.47 37.14
N VAL A 223 -12.15 -33.50 36.88
CA VAL A 223 -13.62 -33.73 36.88
C VAL A 223 -14.02 -34.72 35.78
N ILE A 224 -13.48 -34.56 34.57
CA ILE A 224 -13.76 -35.47 33.46
C ILE A 224 -13.25 -36.89 33.79
N ALA A 225 -12.04 -37.03 34.34
CA ALA A 225 -11.49 -38.32 34.74
C ALA A 225 -12.32 -39.00 35.85
N ALA A 226 -12.79 -38.25 36.84
CA ALA A 226 -13.64 -38.78 37.91
C ALA A 226 -14.99 -39.30 37.39
N ILE A 227 -15.60 -38.62 36.41
CA ILE A 227 -16.84 -39.07 35.76
C ILE A 227 -16.62 -40.38 35.01
N PHE A 228 -15.52 -40.51 34.26
CA PHE A 228 -15.20 -41.75 33.56
C PHE A 228 -14.94 -42.92 34.53
N ILE A 229 -14.17 -42.69 35.60
CA ILE A 229 -13.90 -43.74 36.60
C ILE A 229 -15.20 -44.17 37.31
N GLY A 230 -16.07 -43.21 37.68
CA GLY A 230 -17.36 -43.51 38.30
C GLY A 230 -18.31 -44.27 37.38
N PHE A 231 -18.33 -43.93 36.08
CA PHE A 231 -19.15 -44.64 35.08
C PHE A 231 -18.67 -46.08 34.85
N PHE A 232 -17.34 -46.29 34.81
CA PHE A 232 -16.77 -47.63 34.65
C PHE A 232 -16.97 -48.51 35.88
N LEU A 233 -16.81 -47.97 37.10
CA LEU A 233 -17.05 -48.72 38.34
C LEU A 233 -18.54 -49.00 38.57
N GLY A 234 -19.41 -48.04 38.23
CA GLY A 234 -20.87 -48.22 38.32
C GLY A 234 -21.41 -49.30 37.38
N LYS A 235 -20.80 -49.48 36.20
CA LYS A 235 -21.15 -50.55 35.25
C LYS A 235 -20.63 -51.95 35.64
N PHE A 236 -19.76 -52.06 36.63
CA PHE A 236 -19.16 -53.33 37.06
C PHE A 236 -19.70 -53.84 38.41
N ILE A 237 -20.41 -53.00 39.17
CA ILE A 237 -20.95 -53.33 40.51
C ILE A 237 -22.48 -53.52 40.51
N LEU A 238 -23.16 -53.22 39.41
CA LEU A 238 -24.59 -53.49 39.18
C LEU A 238 -24.77 -54.40 37.96
#